data_AF-A0A941F1T9-F1
#
_entry.id   AF-A0A941F1T9-F1
#
_cell.length_a   1.000
_cell.length_b   1.000
_cell.length_c   1.000
_cell.angle_alpha   90.00
_cell.angle_beta   90.00
_cell.angle_gamma   90.00
#
_symmetry.space_group_name_H-M   'P 1'
#
loop_
_entity.id
_entity.type
_entity.pdbx_description
1 polymer ?
#
loop_
_entity_poly.entity_id
_entity_poly.type
_entity_poly.pdbx_seq_one_letter_code
_entity_poly.pdbx_strand_id
1 'polypeptide(L)'
;PGERSDRFEEACQVIVSLLTRETTTFAGTHYTLTDARCDPKPVQRPHPPICIGGSGEKRTLRTVARYAQHWNFDTGGIERFVRARDVLWRHCDEVGRDRGEIRLSCQVPYHGDAAATADIAAQFGGAGAQLAIVYLPQPYTAAVLEPLAQALRKVG
;
A
#
# COMPACT_ATOMS: atom_id res chain seq x y z
N PRO A 1 -7.18 -2.11 -19.82
CA PRO A 1 -6.77 -1.41 -18.56
C PRO A 1 -7.88 -1.28 -17.51
N GLY A 2 -9.11 -0.91 -17.91
CA GLY A 2 -10.26 -0.77 -16.99
C GLY A 2 -10.67 -2.08 -16.31
N GLU A 3 -10.93 -3.12 -17.11
CA GLU A 3 -11.37 -4.44 -16.60
C GLU A 3 -10.45 -5.02 -15.52
N ARG A 4 -9.12 -4.95 -15.70
CA ARG A 4 -8.16 -5.41 -14.66
C ARG A 4 -8.36 -4.68 -13.33
N SER A 5 -8.67 -3.39 -13.36
CA SER A 5 -8.86 -2.59 -12.15
C SER A 5 -10.20 -2.89 -11.50
N ASP A 6 -11.24 -3.08 -12.30
CA ASP A 6 -12.58 -3.43 -11.81
C ASP A 6 -12.57 -4.84 -11.18
N ARG A 7 -11.90 -5.81 -11.82
CA ARG A 7 -11.60 -7.13 -11.24
C ARG A 7 -10.83 -7.03 -9.93
N PHE A 8 -9.82 -6.16 -9.85
CA PHE A 8 -9.02 -6.01 -8.64
C PHE A 8 -9.84 -5.47 -7.47
N GLU A 9 -10.66 -4.45 -7.70
CA GLU A 9 -11.55 -3.90 -6.66
C GLU A 9 -12.58 -4.94 -6.18
N GLU A 10 -13.18 -5.67 -7.11
CA GLU A 10 -14.13 -6.75 -6.78
C GLU A 10 -13.45 -7.87 -5.97
N ALA A 11 -12.21 -8.24 -6.33
CA ALA A 11 -11.42 -9.21 -5.58
C ALA A 11 -11.14 -8.75 -4.14
N CYS A 12 -10.80 -7.48 -3.91
CA CYS A 12 -10.63 -6.93 -2.56
C CYS A 12 -11.89 -7.10 -1.71
N GLN A 13 -13.07 -6.81 -2.29
CA GLN A 13 -14.35 -6.99 -1.60
C GLN A 13 -14.60 -8.45 -1.22
N VAL A 14 -14.37 -9.37 -2.16
CA VAL A 14 -14.53 -10.82 -1.94
C VAL A 14 -13.57 -11.32 -0.85
N ILE A 15 -12.29 -10.92 -0.92
CA ILE A 15 -11.26 -11.31 0.06
C ILE A 15 -11.64 -10.83 1.46
N VAL A 16 -12.02 -9.56 1.62
CA VAL A 16 -12.46 -9.03 2.92
C VAL A 16 -13.67 -9.81 3.44
N SER A 17 -14.65 -10.10 2.59
CA SER A 17 -15.83 -10.90 2.99
C SER A 17 -15.44 -12.30 3.45
N LEU A 18 -14.58 -13.01 2.70
CA LEU A 18 -14.13 -14.35 3.05
C LEU A 18 -13.36 -14.38 4.38
N LEU A 19 -12.51 -13.39 4.63
CA LEU A 19 -11.69 -13.33 5.83
C LEU A 19 -12.48 -12.93 7.10
N THR A 20 -13.64 -12.28 6.94
CA THR A 20 -14.40 -11.71 8.07
C THR A 20 -15.70 -12.42 8.37
N ARG A 21 -16.39 -12.96 7.36
CA ARG A 21 -17.71 -13.60 7.52
C ARG A 21 -17.56 -15.11 7.65
N GLU A 22 -18.50 -15.75 8.35
CA GLU A 22 -18.55 -17.21 8.43
C GLU A 22 -18.68 -17.83 7.02
N THR A 23 -19.69 -17.38 6.27
CA THR A 23 -19.90 -17.70 4.85
C THR A 23 -19.94 -16.43 4.01
N THR A 24 -19.53 -16.54 2.75
CA THR A 24 -19.58 -15.46 1.76
C THR A 24 -20.37 -15.91 0.55
N THR A 25 -21.49 -15.25 0.33
CA THR A 25 -22.23 -15.27 -0.94
C THR A 25 -22.03 -13.92 -1.61
N PHE A 26 -21.61 -13.95 -2.87
CA PHE A 26 -21.26 -12.77 -3.64
C PHE A 26 -21.59 -13.01 -5.12
N ALA A 27 -22.21 -12.05 -5.77
CA ALA A 27 -22.55 -12.11 -7.19
C ALA A 27 -22.11 -10.80 -7.84
N GLY A 28 -20.84 -10.74 -8.21
CA GLY A 28 -20.25 -9.60 -8.91
C GLY A 28 -20.18 -9.83 -10.42
N THR A 29 -19.48 -8.93 -11.10
CA THR A 29 -19.27 -9.04 -12.56
C THR A 29 -18.21 -10.07 -12.89
N HIS A 30 -17.26 -10.30 -11.98
CA HIS A 30 -16.07 -11.11 -12.23
C HIS A 30 -15.94 -12.32 -11.30
N TYR A 31 -16.57 -12.29 -10.13
CA TYR A 31 -16.55 -13.33 -9.12
C TYR A 31 -17.97 -13.64 -8.66
N THR A 32 -18.28 -14.94 -8.62
CA THR A 32 -19.52 -15.46 -8.04
C THR A 32 -19.16 -16.53 -7.02
N LEU A 33 -19.67 -16.37 -5.80
CA LEU A 33 -19.48 -17.27 -4.68
C LEU A 33 -20.85 -17.57 -4.08
N THR A 34 -21.10 -18.82 -3.73
CA THR A 34 -22.32 -19.27 -3.05
C THR A 34 -21.90 -20.02 -1.80
N ASP A 35 -22.28 -19.51 -0.63
CA ASP A 35 -22.02 -20.07 0.70
C ASP A 35 -20.54 -20.47 0.92
N ALA A 36 -19.62 -19.71 0.33
CA ALA A 36 -18.20 -20.03 0.36
C ALA A 36 -17.61 -19.78 1.75
N ARG A 37 -16.74 -20.69 2.20
CA ARG A 37 -16.06 -20.61 3.50
C ARG A 37 -14.56 -20.43 3.31
N CYS A 38 -13.95 -19.65 4.19
CA CYS A 38 -12.50 -19.48 4.30
C CYS A 38 -12.12 -19.73 5.75
N ASP A 39 -11.84 -20.99 6.08
CA ASP A 39 -11.53 -21.45 7.42
C ASP A 39 -10.14 -22.11 7.46
N PRO A 40 -9.38 -21.97 8.56
CA PRO A 40 -9.72 -21.17 9.74
C PRO A 40 -9.64 -19.66 9.49
N LYS A 41 -10.39 -18.88 10.25
CA LYS A 41 -10.28 -17.41 10.20
C LYS A 41 -8.90 -16.96 10.71
N PRO A 42 -8.37 -15.84 10.19
CA PRO A 42 -7.12 -15.28 10.70
C PRO A 42 -7.19 -14.97 12.20
N VAL A 43 -6.05 -14.96 12.88
CA VAL A 43 -5.99 -14.54 14.29
C VAL A 43 -6.22 -13.03 14.45
N GLN A 44 -5.77 -12.22 13.49
CA GLN A 44 -6.02 -10.78 13.46
C GLN A 44 -7.50 -10.47 13.16
N ARG A 45 -8.04 -9.48 13.87
CA ARG A 45 -9.40 -8.97 13.69
C ARG A 45 -9.38 -7.52 13.19
N PRO A 46 -10.32 -7.12 12.30
CA PRO A 46 -11.33 -7.97 11.65
C PRO A 46 -10.71 -8.96 10.64
N HIS A 47 -9.60 -8.58 10.00
CA HIS A 47 -8.77 -9.42 9.13
C HIS A 47 -7.32 -8.89 9.17
N PRO A 48 -6.32 -9.61 8.63
CA PRO A 48 -4.97 -9.09 8.48
C PRO A 48 -4.96 -7.81 7.63
N PRO A 49 -4.11 -6.81 7.94
CA PRO A 49 -4.00 -5.58 7.17
C PRO A 49 -3.73 -5.84 5.68
N ILE A 50 -4.50 -5.20 4.80
CA ILE A 50 -4.33 -5.28 3.36
C ILE A 50 -3.44 -4.12 2.90
N CYS A 51 -2.34 -4.48 2.22
CA CYS A 51 -1.47 -3.53 1.53
C CYS A 51 -1.83 -3.48 0.04
N ILE A 52 -2.08 -2.28 -0.49
CA ILE A 52 -2.29 -2.05 -1.92
C ILE A 52 -1.21 -1.11 -2.44
N GLY A 53 -0.50 -1.58 -3.46
CA GLY A 53 0.50 -0.79 -4.19
C GLY A 53 -0.06 -0.07 -5.40
N GLY A 54 0.49 1.09 -5.71
CA GLY A 54 0.19 1.84 -6.94
C GLY A 54 -0.31 3.26 -6.71
N SER A 55 -0.19 4.11 -7.72
CA SER A 55 -0.57 5.53 -7.66
C SER A 55 -1.72 5.92 -8.61
N GLY A 56 -2.52 4.95 -9.08
CA GLY A 56 -3.58 5.19 -10.05
C GLY A 56 -4.73 6.02 -9.46
N GLU A 57 -4.80 7.30 -9.79
CA GLU A 57 -5.68 8.28 -9.13
C GLU A 57 -7.16 7.89 -9.13
N LYS A 58 -7.71 7.46 -10.28
CA LYS A 58 -9.16 7.23 -10.40
C LYS A 58 -9.66 5.89 -9.86
N ARG A 59 -8.78 4.88 -9.80
CA ARG A 59 -9.17 3.47 -9.56
C ARG A 59 -8.42 2.92 -8.37
N THR A 60 -7.09 2.80 -8.46
CA THR A 60 -6.25 2.23 -7.40
C THR A 60 -6.45 2.95 -6.07
N LEU A 61 -6.37 4.28 -6.04
CA LEU A 61 -6.50 5.04 -4.79
C LEU A 61 -7.92 4.99 -4.22
N ARG A 62 -8.95 4.87 -5.07
CA ARG A 62 -10.32 4.59 -4.62
C ARG A 62 -10.42 3.22 -3.95
N THR A 63 -9.78 2.19 -4.52
CA THR A 63 -9.72 0.85 -3.91
C THR A 63 -8.96 0.86 -2.59
N VAL A 64 -7.84 1.60 -2.51
CA VAL A 64 -7.09 1.81 -1.26
C VAL A 64 -8.00 2.40 -0.18
N ALA A 65 -8.70 3.50 -0.48
CA ALA A 65 -9.60 4.15 0.48
C ALA A 65 -10.71 3.23 1.01
N ARG A 66 -11.18 2.28 0.18
CA ARG A 66 -12.25 1.34 0.55
C ARG A 66 -11.79 0.14 1.37
N TYR A 67 -10.60 -0.40 1.09
CA TYR A 67 -10.22 -1.73 1.56
C TYR A 67 -8.85 -1.85 2.24
N ALA A 68 -7.93 -0.90 2.02
CA ALA A 68 -6.56 -1.04 2.49
C ALA A 68 -6.35 -0.44 3.89
N GLN A 69 -5.40 -1.02 4.61
CA GLN A 69 -4.83 -0.46 5.84
C GLN A 69 -3.39 0.04 5.59
N HIS A 70 -2.87 -0.20 4.39
CA HIS A 70 -1.55 0.24 3.96
C HIS A 70 -1.57 0.58 2.47
N TRP A 71 -1.25 1.83 2.15
CA TRP A 71 -0.95 2.26 0.80
C TRP A 71 0.55 2.28 0.56
N ASN A 72 1.00 1.54 -0.45
CA ASN A 72 2.39 1.54 -0.88
C ASN A 72 2.56 2.32 -2.19
N PHE A 73 3.11 3.52 -2.10
CA PHE A 73 3.44 4.34 -3.25
C PHE A 73 4.67 3.79 -3.97
N ASP A 74 4.50 3.43 -5.24
CA ASP A 74 5.43 2.59 -5.99
C ASP A 74 6.35 3.36 -6.95
N THR A 75 5.90 4.49 -7.49
CA THR A 75 6.71 5.20 -8.48
C THR A 75 6.43 6.70 -8.57
N GLY A 76 7.51 7.47 -8.66
CA GLY A 76 7.51 8.92 -8.83
C GLY A 76 8.26 9.64 -7.72
N GLY A 77 8.61 10.90 -7.97
CA GLY A 77 9.20 11.76 -6.95
C GLY A 77 8.18 12.26 -5.93
N ILE A 78 8.68 13.07 -4.99
CA ILE A 78 7.92 13.63 -3.86
C ILE A 78 6.65 14.37 -4.29
N GLU A 79 6.68 15.14 -5.38
CA GLU A 79 5.52 15.88 -5.89
C GLU A 79 4.37 14.96 -6.28
N ARG A 80 4.68 13.83 -6.93
CA ARG A 80 3.68 12.85 -7.34
C ARG A 80 3.11 12.12 -6.13
N PHE A 81 3.93 11.84 -5.12
CA PHE A 81 3.45 11.28 -3.86
C PHE A 81 2.46 12.21 -3.16
N VAL A 82 2.81 13.49 -3.01
CA VAL A 82 1.92 14.50 -2.40
C VAL A 82 0.59 14.56 -3.15
N ARG A 83 0.64 14.67 -4.49
CA ARG A 83 -0.57 14.68 -5.32
C ARG A 83 -1.41 13.41 -5.15
N ALA A 84 -0.79 12.23 -5.19
CA ALA A 84 -1.48 10.95 -5.05
C ALA A 84 -2.08 10.80 -3.64
N ARG A 85 -1.36 11.19 -2.60
CA ARG A 85 -1.85 11.23 -1.22
C ARG A 85 -3.08 12.12 -1.09
N ASP A 86 -3.06 13.31 -1.69
CA ASP A 86 -4.21 14.22 -1.64
C ASP A 86 -5.43 13.66 -2.40
N VAL A 87 -5.19 12.93 -3.50
CA VAL A 87 -6.26 12.18 -4.19
C VAL A 87 -6.81 11.07 -3.31
N LEU A 88 -5.96 10.29 -2.65
CA LEU A 88 -6.37 9.24 -1.71
C LEU A 88 -7.23 9.81 -0.59
N TRP A 89 -6.86 10.96 -0.03
CA TRP A 89 -7.65 11.62 1.01
C TRP A 89 -9.02 12.05 0.52
N ARG A 90 -9.15 12.59 -0.70
CA ARG A 90 -10.47 12.87 -1.28
C ARG A 90 -11.32 11.61 -1.39
N HIS A 91 -10.74 10.48 -1.82
CA HIS A 91 -11.45 9.22 -1.85
C HIS A 91 -11.82 8.69 -0.46
N CYS A 92 -11.00 8.95 0.56
CA CYS A 92 -11.35 8.63 1.95
C CYS A 92 -12.57 9.46 2.40
N ASP A 93 -12.58 10.76 2.10
CA ASP A 93 -13.69 11.66 2.43
C ASP A 93 -14.99 11.20 1.74
N GLU A 94 -14.92 10.81 0.46
CA GLU A 94 -16.05 10.30 -0.32
C GLU A 94 -16.69 9.03 0.27
N VAL A 95 -15.90 8.18 0.93
CA VAL A 95 -16.38 6.91 1.53
C VAL A 95 -16.49 6.97 3.05
N GLY A 96 -16.27 8.13 3.67
CA GLY A 96 -16.34 8.33 5.11
C GLY A 96 -15.27 7.56 5.92
N ARG A 97 -14.09 7.34 5.33
CA ARG A 97 -12.97 6.59 5.93
C ARG A 97 -12.04 7.53 6.70
N ASP A 98 -11.64 7.14 7.91
CA ASP A 98 -10.54 7.82 8.60
C ASP A 98 -9.20 7.56 7.89
N ARG A 99 -8.53 8.65 7.52
CA ARG A 99 -7.22 8.65 6.86
C ARG A 99 -6.14 8.05 7.75
N GLY A 100 -6.29 8.17 9.08
CA GLY A 100 -5.36 7.61 10.07
C GLY A 100 -5.33 6.08 10.10
N GLU A 101 -6.34 5.41 9.54
CA GLU A 101 -6.38 3.95 9.42
C GLU A 101 -5.49 3.41 8.29
N ILE A 102 -4.94 4.29 7.46
CA ILE A 102 -4.12 3.90 6.30
C ILE A 102 -2.67 4.28 6.57
N ARG A 103 -1.80 3.27 6.70
CA ARG A 103 -0.36 3.49 6.71
C ARG A 103 0.13 3.90 5.33
N LEU A 104 1.03 4.88 5.24
CA LEU A 104 1.64 5.31 3.98
C LEU A 104 3.09 4.78 3.91
N SER A 105 3.42 4.06 2.85
CA SER A 105 4.82 3.77 2.49
C SER A 105 5.19 4.30 1.12
N CYS A 106 6.49 4.44 0.90
CA CYS A 106 7.07 4.79 -0.39
C CYS A 106 8.17 3.79 -0.76
N GLN A 107 8.37 3.62 -2.06
CA GLN A 107 9.47 2.83 -2.61
C GLN A 107 10.62 3.75 -2.99
N VAL A 108 11.81 3.46 -2.46
CA VAL A 108 13.03 4.25 -2.68
C VAL A 108 14.07 3.34 -3.34
N PRO A 109 14.40 3.53 -4.63
CA PRO A 109 15.45 2.73 -5.27
C PRO A 109 16.83 3.13 -4.75
N TYR A 110 17.68 2.15 -4.47
CA TYR A 110 19.09 2.37 -4.13
C TYR A 110 19.96 2.31 -5.38
N HIS A 111 20.73 3.37 -5.63
CA HIS A 111 21.60 3.50 -6.80
C HIS A 111 23.10 3.57 -6.42
N GLY A 112 23.49 3.03 -5.28
CA GLY A 112 24.88 3.05 -4.81
C GLY A 112 25.24 4.26 -3.94
N ASP A 113 24.32 5.19 -3.73
CA ASP A 113 24.51 6.37 -2.89
C ASP A 113 23.60 6.30 -1.66
N ALA A 114 24.21 6.00 -0.51
CA ALA A 114 23.53 5.90 0.77
C ALA A 114 22.97 7.25 1.27
N ALA A 115 23.69 8.34 1.05
CA ALA A 115 23.27 9.67 1.50
C ALA A 115 22.07 10.15 0.69
N ALA A 116 22.15 10.06 -0.64
CA ALA A 116 21.02 10.42 -1.50
C ALA A 116 19.78 9.56 -1.23
N THR A 117 19.95 8.26 -0.95
CA THR A 117 18.85 7.37 -0.58
C THR A 117 18.17 7.81 0.73
N ALA A 118 18.97 8.18 1.73
CA ALA A 118 18.46 8.70 2.99
C ALA A 118 17.75 10.06 2.80
N ASP A 119 18.29 10.95 1.97
CA ASP A 119 17.66 12.25 1.67
C ASP A 119 16.30 12.07 0.99
N ILE A 120 16.19 11.13 0.04
CA ILE A 120 14.90 10.82 -0.62
C ILE A 120 13.90 10.25 0.41
N ALA A 121 14.33 9.30 1.25
CA ALA A 121 13.49 8.75 2.30
C ALA A 121 13.01 9.84 3.28
N ALA A 122 13.89 10.76 3.66
CA ALA A 122 13.58 11.90 4.52
C ALA A 122 12.54 12.83 3.89
N GLN A 123 12.66 13.12 2.59
CA GLN A 123 11.68 13.94 1.85
C GLN A 123 10.28 13.31 1.89
N PHE A 124 10.17 12.01 1.61
CA PHE A 124 8.88 11.30 1.73
C PHE A 124 8.36 11.28 3.17
N GLY A 125 9.24 11.09 4.15
CA GLY A 125 8.91 11.18 5.58
C GLY A 125 8.32 12.56 5.94
N GLY A 126 8.95 13.64 5.48
CA GLY A 126 8.47 15.01 5.65
C GLY A 126 7.12 15.27 4.96
N ALA A 127 6.77 14.51 3.92
CA ALA A 127 5.46 14.56 3.28
C ALA A 127 4.42 13.58 3.88
N GLY A 128 4.76 12.86 4.95
CA GLY A 128 3.85 12.00 5.71
C GLY A 128 3.93 10.50 5.39
N ALA A 129 4.94 10.04 4.62
CA ALA A 129 5.22 8.60 4.55
C ALA A 129 5.75 8.09 5.91
N GLN A 130 5.25 6.94 6.35
CA GLN A 130 5.60 6.32 7.64
C GLN A 130 6.53 5.10 7.48
N LEU A 131 6.86 4.73 6.24
CA LEU A 131 7.75 3.63 5.92
C LEU A 131 8.41 3.87 4.56
N ALA A 132 9.74 3.84 4.53
CA ALA A 132 10.50 3.76 3.29
C ALA A 132 10.87 2.29 3.03
N ILE A 133 10.50 1.78 1.86
CA ILE A 133 10.89 0.45 1.38
C ILE A 133 12.03 0.66 0.38
N VAL A 134 13.25 0.34 0.79
CA VAL A 134 14.43 0.54 -0.05
C VAL A 134 14.65 -0.67 -0.94
N TYR A 135 14.62 -0.46 -2.26
CA TYR A 135 14.98 -1.50 -3.23
C TYR A 135 16.47 -1.53 -3.46
N LEU A 136 17.09 -2.57 -2.94
CA LEU A 136 18.52 -2.81 -3.06
C LEU A 136 18.78 -3.84 -4.17
N PRO A 137 19.52 -3.52 -5.24
CA PRO A 137 20.04 -4.52 -6.15
C PRO A 137 21.21 -5.29 -5.52
N GLN A 138 21.48 -6.51 -6.01
CA GLN A 138 22.70 -7.25 -5.64
C GLN A 138 23.95 -6.41 -5.96
N PRO A 139 25.04 -6.54 -5.18
CA PRO A 139 25.27 -7.53 -4.12
C PRO A 139 24.82 -7.09 -2.71
N TYR A 140 24.29 -8.03 -1.91
CA TYR A 140 23.86 -7.78 -0.53
C TYR A 140 24.99 -8.00 0.50
N THR A 141 26.10 -7.27 0.34
CA THR A 141 27.25 -7.38 1.27
C THR A 141 27.18 -6.35 2.39
N ALA A 142 27.89 -6.61 3.49
CA ALA A 142 28.02 -5.64 4.59
C ALA A 142 28.57 -4.28 4.11
N ALA A 143 29.48 -4.27 3.13
CA ALA A 143 30.03 -3.05 2.56
C ALA A 143 28.98 -2.15 1.87
N VAL A 144 27.86 -2.73 1.41
CA VAL A 144 26.73 -1.99 0.82
C VAL A 144 25.69 -1.66 1.89
N LEU A 145 25.36 -2.62 2.76
CA LEU A 145 24.30 -2.48 3.76
C LEU A 145 24.66 -1.54 4.90
N GLU A 146 25.91 -1.57 5.38
CA GLU A 146 26.32 -0.80 6.56
C GLU A 146 26.27 0.72 6.30
N PRO A 147 26.83 1.27 5.21
CA PRO A 147 26.71 2.70 4.93
C PRO A 147 25.26 3.14 4.73
N LEU A 148 24.45 2.32 4.06
CA LEU A 148 23.04 2.58 3.84
C LEU A 148 22.26 2.61 5.16
N ALA A 149 22.46 1.63 6.03
CA ALA A 149 21.84 1.57 7.35
C ALA A 149 22.24 2.77 8.21
N GLN A 150 23.52 3.16 8.18
CA GLN A 150 24.01 4.34 8.91
C GLN A 150 23.41 5.65 8.38
N ALA A 151 23.23 5.79 7.07
CA ALA A 151 22.59 6.96 6.49
C ALA A 151 21.10 7.03 6.87
N LEU A 152 20.36 5.91 6.78
CA LEU A 152 18.94 5.85 7.10
C LEU A 152 18.64 6.12 8.57
N ARG A 153 19.50 5.68 9.50
CA ARG A 153 19.36 6.00 10.96
C ARG A 153 19.41 7.50 11.27
N LYS A 154 19.93 8.33 10.37
CA LYS A 154 20.00 9.79 10.60
C LYS A 154 18.70 10.51 10.25
N VAL A 155 17.83 9.86 9.48
CA VAL A 155 16.59 10.46 8.94
C VAL A 155 15.32 9.85 9.52
N GLY A 156 15.45 8.88 10.42
CA GLY A 156 14.36 8.21 11.12
C GLY A 156 14.85 7.33 12.26
#